data_AF-A0AAE9YS20-F1
#
_entry.id   AF-A0AAE9YS20-F1
#
_cell.length_a   1.000
_cell.length_b   1.000
_cell.length_c   1.000
_cell.angle_alpha   90.00
_cell.angle_beta   90.00
_cell.angle_gamma   90.00
#
_symmetry.space_group_name_H-M   'P 1'
#
loop_
_entity.id
_entity.type
_entity.pdbx_description
1 polymer ?
#
loop_
_entity_poly.entity_id
_entity_poly.type
_entity_poly.pdbx_seq_one_letter_code
_entity_poly.pdbx_strand_id
1 'polypeptide(L)'
;MIKAIFISGELWFDGKPAGGTYHHSWIIVASTINKNKESNYEAALYGVHHELSSFVLNKQPITGMAWGELMPQGWSATTSYAKALGVNWSDEPDYINGFLSKYAETSVENDFNTYAEFVFSNPTELVKLANSYPLVAKKLRLFIDAYSRISPAMTAFFEQTSLTAAAAAPERFSKVDSVQIMTIPKPTVIYQEDKSQ
;
A
#
# COMPACT_ATOMS: atom_id res chain seq x y z
N MET A 1 2.95 20.61 3.26
CA MET A 1 3.29 19.64 2.19
C MET A 1 2.45 19.94 0.96
N ILE A 2 1.13 19.90 1.08
CA ILE A 2 0.21 20.42 0.07
C ILE A 2 0.03 21.92 0.26
N LYS A 3 -0.16 22.66 -0.84
CA LYS A 3 -0.48 24.09 -0.87
C LYS A 3 -1.89 24.37 -1.42
N ALA A 4 -2.45 23.48 -2.23
CA ALA A 4 -3.77 23.66 -2.81
C ALA A 4 -4.46 22.31 -3.10
N ILE A 5 -5.79 22.30 -2.99
CA ILE A 5 -6.66 21.23 -3.50
C ILE A 5 -7.64 21.90 -4.46
N PHE A 6 -7.70 21.40 -5.68
CA PHE A 6 -8.63 21.83 -6.71
C PHE A 6 -9.73 20.78 -6.88
N ILE A 7 -10.93 21.24 -7.22
CA ILE A 7 -12.07 20.39 -7.53
C ILE A 7 -12.36 20.57 -9.01
N SER A 8 -12.38 19.47 -9.77
CA SER A 8 -12.79 19.46 -11.18
C SER A 8 -14.12 18.74 -11.35
N GLY A 9 -14.88 19.05 -12.40
CA GLY A 9 -16.10 18.30 -12.72
C GLY A 9 -15.79 16.87 -13.16
N GLU A 10 -14.78 16.72 -14.02
CA GLU A 10 -14.30 15.43 -14.51
C GLU A 10 -12.78 15.46 -14.65
N LEU A 11 -12.16 14.29 -14.69
CA LEU A 11 -10.75 14.10 -14.96
C LEU A 11 -10.58 12.83 -15.80
N TRP A 12 -9.73 12.89 -16.82
CA TRP A 12 -9.56 11.80 -17.78
C TRP A 12 -8.07 11.54 -18.05
N PHE A 13 -7.66 10.27 -18.00
CA PHE A 13 -6.34 9.80 -18.40
C PHE A 13 -6.49 8.66 -19.39
N ASP A 14 -5.80 8.75 -20.53
CA ASP A 14 -5.85 7.73 -21.60
C ASP A 14 -7.28 7.30 -21.99
N GLY A 15 -8.22 8.26 -22.02
CA GLY A 15 -9.63 8.01 -22.34
C GLY A 15 -10.43 7.28 -21.26
N LYS A 16 -9.92 7.17 -20.03
CA LYS A 16 -10.63 6.63 -18.87
C LYS A 16 -10.86 7.71 -17.81
N PRO A 17 -12.02 7.70 -17.13
CA PRO A 17 -12.28 8.63 -16.04
C PRO A 17 -11.37 8.32 -14.84
N ALA A 18 -10.95 9.35 -14.13
CA ALA A 18 -10.12 9.26 -12.92
C ALA A 18 -10.76 10.04 -11.76
N GLY A 19 -10.54 9.56 -10.54
CA GLY A 19 -11.08 10.18 -9.32
C GLY A 19 -10.23 11.34 -8.81
N GLY A 20 -8.93 11.33 -9.09
CA GLY A 20 -8.01 12.36 -8.65
C GLY A 20 -6.67 12.28 -9.36
N THR A 21 -5.83 13.27 -9.07
CA THR A 21 -4.40 13.26 -9.41
C THR A 21 -3.64 14.25 -8.53
N TYR A 22 -2.32 14.11 -8.48
CA TYR A 22 -1.45 15.01 -7.74
C TYR A 22 -0.22 15.38 -8.56
N HIS A 23 0.35 16.55 -8.25
CA HIS A 23 1.68 16.93 -8.75
C HIS A 23 2.28 18.04 -7.90
N HIS A 24 3.60 18.02 -7.69
CA HIS A 24 4.41 19.00 -6.94
C HIS A 24 3.93 19.31 -5.50
N SER A 25 2.84 20.05 -5.34
CA SER A 25 2.27 20.44 -4.05
C SER A 25 0.75 20.71 -4.15
N TRP A 26 0.08 20.16 -5.15
CA TRP A 26 -1.36 20.29 -5.33
C TRP A 26 -2.02 18.94 -5.60
N ILE A 27 -3.31 18.85 -5.26
CA ILE A 27 -4.20 17.73 -5.58
C ILE A 27 -5.33 18.27 -6.44
N ILE A 28 -5.79 17.47 -7.40
CA ILE A 28 -7.09 17.64 -8.07
C ILE A 28 -7.95 16.44 -7.68
N VAL A 29 -9.18 16.68 -7.25
CA VAL A 29 -10.19 15.63 -7.06
C VAL A 29 -11.37 15.89 -7.99
N ALA A 30 -11.83 14.85 -8.69
CA ALA A 30 -13.00 14.91 -9.53
C ALA A 30 -14.28 14.83 -8.68
N SER A 31 -15.17 15.79 -8.87
CA SER A 31 -16.49 15.87 -8.26
C SER A 31 -17.52 16.12 -9.37
N THR A 32 -18.08 15.04 -9.90
CA THR A 32 -19.03 15.10 -11.00
C THR A 32 -20.33 15.75 -10.56
N ILE A 33 -20.75 16.80 -11.28
CA ILE A 33 -21.99 17.55 -11.02
C ILE A 33 -23.26 16.70 -11.13
N ASN A 34 -23.20 15.55 -11.81
CA ASN A 34 -24.33 14.66 -12.07
C ASN A 34 -24.47 13.52 -11.04
N LYS A 35 -23.60 13.46 -10.03
CA LYS A 35 -23.70 12.47 -8.94
C LYS A 35 -24.30 13.08 -7.68
N ASN A 36 -24.89 12.23 -6.82
CA ASN A 36 -25.45 12.67 -5.55
C ASN A 36 -24.36 13.16 -4.57
N LYS A 37 -24.79 13.84 -3.51
CA LYS A 37 -23.90 14.45 -2.51
C LYS A 37 -23.01 13.41 -1.84
N GLU A 38 -23.54 12.23 -1.60
CA GLU A 38 -22.87 11.11 -0.95
C GLU A 38 -21.69 10.63 -1.81
N SER A 39 -21.88 10.47 -3.12
CA SER A 39 -20.82 10.05 -4.02
C SER A 39 -19.70 11.10 -4.15
N ASN A 40 -20.04 12.40 -4.12
CA ASN A 40 -19.02 13.45 -4.13
C ASN A 40 -18.27 13.53 -2.80
N TYR A 41 -18.94 13.25 -1.67
CA TYR A 41 -18.29 13.13 -0.37
C TYR A 41 -17.32 11.95 -0.33
N GLU A 42 -17.73 10.78 -0.82
CA GLU A 42 -16.84 9.60 -0.92
C GLU A 42 -15.65 9.88 -1.83
N ALA A 43 -15.88 10.43 -3.02
CA ALA A 43 -14.80 10.80 -3.94
C ALA A 43 -13.80 11.78 -3.29
N ALA A 44 -14.29 12.75 -2.52
CA ALA A 44 -13.43 13.66 -1.77
C ALA A 44 -12.67 12.95 -0.63
N LEU A 45 -13.35 12.11 0.15
CA LEU A 45 -12.77 11.38 1.26
C LEU A 45 -11.65 10.44 0.78
N TYR A 46 -11.96 9.56 -0.17
CA TYR A 46 -10.99 8.60 -0.71
C TYR A 46 -9.91 9.30 -1.55
N GLY A 47 -10.32 10.18 -2.47
CA GLY A 47 -9.41 10.85 -3.40
C GLY A 47 -8.38 11.73 -2.70
N VAL A 48 -8.78 12.58 -1.74
CA VAL A 48 -7.80 13.42 -1.05
C VAL A 48 -6.75 12.59 -0.31
N HIS A 49 -7.17 11.52 0.38
CA HIS A 49 -6.24 10.67 1.11
C HIS A 49 -5.34 9.84 0.19
N HIS A 50 -5.89 9.33 -0.92
CA HIS A 50 -5.13 8.63 -1.97
C HIS A 50 -4.02 9.54 -2.51
N GLU A 51 -4.38 10.71 -3.02
CA GLU A 51 -3.43 11.64 -3.65
C GLU A 51 -2.44 12.24 -2.63
N LEU A 52 -2.86 12.47 -1.38
CA LEU A 52 -1.97 12.92 -0.30
C LEU A 52 -0.89 11.86 -0.01
N SER A 53 -1.27 10.58 -0.01
CA SER A 53 -0.38 9.49 0.37
C SER A 53 0.76 9.27 -0.62
N SER A 54 0.53 9.55 -1.91
CA SER A 54 1.60 9.66 -2.90
C SER A 54 2.68 10.68 -2.52
N PHE A 55 2.32 11.84 -1.96
CA PHE A 55 3.33 12.80 -1.48
C PHE A 55 4.14 12.26 -0.29
N VAL A 56 3.49 11.52 0.61
CA VAL A 56 4.15 10.89 1.76
C VAL A 56 5.18 9.89 1.26
N LEU A 57 4.79 9.03 0.32
CA LEU A 57 5.65 7.98 -0.24
C LEU A 57 6.83 8.59 -1.02
N ASN A 58 6.57 9.58 -1.88
CA ASN A 58 7.61 10.25 -2.67
C ASN A 58 8.69 10.94 -1.83
N LYS A 59 8.34 11.42 -0.63
CA LYS A 59 9.32 12.01 0.30
C LYS A 59 10.09 10.96 1.10
N GLN A 60 9.71 9.70 1.02
CA GLN A 60 10.24 8.61 1.83
C GLN A 60 10.60 7.42 0.95
N PRO A 61 11.66 7.53 0.11
CA PRO A 61 12.03 6.47 -0.83
C PRO A 61 12.35 5.14 -0.15
N ILE A 62 12.87 5.17 1.09
CA ILE A 62 13.10 3.96 1.89
C ILE A 62 11.79 3.23 2.20
N THR A 63 10.72 3.96 2.52
CA THR A 63 9.39 3.39 2.71
C THR A 63 8.89 2.76 1.42
N GLY A 64 9.05 3.44 0.27
CA GLY A 64 8.67 2.90 -1.03
C GLY A 64 9.40 1.60 -1.38
N MET A 65 10.71 1.53 -1.13
CA MET A 65 11.48 0.29 -1.32
C MET A 65 11.01 -0.81 -0.37
N ALA A 66 10.91 -0.53 0.93
CA ALA A 66 10.46 -1.51 1.92
C ALA A 66 9.03 -2.02 1.64
N TRP A 67 8.16 -1.17 1.11
CA TRP A 67 6.83 -1.55 0.67
C TRP A 67 6.86 -2.43 -0.58
N GLY A 68 7.73 -2.10 -1.55
CA GLY A 68 7.94 -2.90 -2.76
C GLY A 68 8.42 -4.32 -2.47
N GLU A 69 9.25 -4.52 -1.46
CA GLU A 69 9.69 -5.85 -0.99
C GLU A 69 8.55 -6.73 -0.44
N LEU A 70 7.38 -6.12 -0.14
CA LEU A 70 6.17 -6.84 0.28
C LEU A 70 5.26 -7.22 -0.89
N MET A 71 5.62 -6.89 -2.13
CA MET A 71 4.86 -7.34 -3.30
C MET A 71 5.06 -8.84 -3.53
N PRO A 72 4.05 -9.56 -4.06
CA PRO A 72 4.18 -10.99 -4.33
C PRO A 72 5.33 -11.32 -5.29
N GLN A 73 5.90 -12.51 -5.16
CA GLN A 73 6.91 -12.98 -6.10
C GLN A 73 6.37 -13.00 -7.54
N GLY A 74 7.12 -12.41 -8.46
CA GLY A 74 6.73 -12.32 -9.88
C GLY A 74 5.67 -11.26 -10.17
N TRP A 75 5.25 -10.47 -9.16
CA TRP A 75 4.40 -9.31 -9.39
C TRP A 75 5.13 -8.26 -10.23
N SER A 76 4.39 -7.57 -11.09
CA SER A 76 4.89 -6.46 -11.90
C SER A 76 3.84 -5.36 -11.99
N ALA A 77 4.27 -4.11 -11.86
CA ALA A 77 3.40 -2.97 -12.01
C ALA A 77 2.75 -2.92 -13.41
N THR A 78 1.53 -2.41 -13.44
CA THR A 78 0.84 -2.08 -14.69
C THR A 78 1.55 -0.93 -15.41
N THR A 79 1.62 -1.01 -16.75
CA THR A 79 2.43 -0.10 -17.58
C THR A 79 1.66 1.10 -18.18
N SER A 80 0.38 1.30 -17.85
CA SER A 80 -0.44 2.39 -18.41
C SER A 80 -1.65 2.73 -17.53
N TYR A 81 -2.09 3.98 -17.54
CA TYR A 81 -3.28 4.41 -16.80
C TYR A 81 -4.55 3.70 -17.28
N ALA A 82 -4.71 3.49 -18.58
CA ALA A 82 -5.88 2.79 -19.12
C ALA A 82 -6.09 1.39 -18.53
N LYS A 83 -5.00 0.65 -18.28
CA LYS A 83 -5.04 -0.66 -17.62
C LYS A 83 -5.31 -0.53 -16.12
N ALA A 84 -4.65 0.40 -15.44
CA ALA A 84 -4.83 0.58 -14.00
C ALA A 84 -6.26 1.04 -13.65
N LEU A 85 -6.80 2.00 -14.40
CA LEU A 85 -8.18 2.49 -14.26
C LEU A 85 -9.23 1.53 -14.86
N GLY A 86 -8.78 0.51 -15.59
CA GLY A 86 -9.61 -0.50 -16.25
C GLY A 86 -9.87 -1.75 -15.41
N VAL A 87 -9.39 -1.81 -14.16
CA VAL A 87 -9.68 -2.92 -13.24
C VAL A 87 -11.18 -3.05 -12.99
N ASN A 88 -11.65 -4.27 -12.76
CA ASN A 88 -13.01 -4.50 -12.34
C ASN A 88 -13.12 -4.23 -10.83
N TRP A 89 -13.79 -3.13 -10.46
CA TRP A 89 -13.98 -2.73 -9.06
C TRP A 89 -14.88 -3.67 -8.25
N SER A 90 -15.59 -4.59 -8.91
CA SER A 90 -16.40 -5.62 -8.26
C SER A 90 -15.63 -6.91 -7.97
N ASP A 91 -14.38 -7.03 -8.43
CA ASP A 91 -13.56 -8.21 -8.15
C ASP A 91 -13.06 -8.17 -6.69
N GLU A 92 -13.06 -9.35 -6.05
CA GLU A 92 -12.65 -9.49 -4.65
C GLU A 92 -11.17 -9.15 -4.44
N PRO A 93 -10.81 -8.35 -3.42
CA PRO A 93 -9.42 -8.02 -3.13
C PRO A 93 -8.59 -9.25 -2.72
N ASP A 94 -7.30 -9.23 -3.06
CA ASP A 94 -6.35 -10.25 -2.63
C ASP A 94 -5.71 -9.91 -1.27
N TYR A 95 -6.49 -10.11 -0.21
CA TYR A 95 -6.04 -9.83 1.16
C TYR A 95 -4.90 -10.75 1.62
N ILE A 96 -4.78 -11.96 1.06
CA ILE A 96 -3.69 -12.90 1.39
C ILE A 96 -2.35 -12.28 0.97
N ASN A 97 -2.32 -11.67 -0.22
CA ASN A 97 -1.18 -10.90 -0.72
C ASN A 97 -1.17 -9.43 -0.25
N GLY A 98 -2.03 -9.10 0.72
CA GLY A 98 -2.05 -7.80 1.38
C GLY A 98 -2.55 -6.65 0.50
N PHE A 99 -3.27 -6.93 -0.59
CA PHE A 99 -3.93 -5.92 -1.41
C PHE A 99 -5.34 -5.66 -0.88
N LEU A 100 -5.68 -4.39 -0.66
CA LEU A 100 -6.98 -3.98 -0.11
C LEU A 100 -8.04 -3.73 -1.18
N SER A 101 -7.63 -3.70 -2.46
CA SER A 101 -8.50 -3.58 -3.62
C SER A 101 -7.81 -4.17 -4.83
N LYS A 102 -8.55 -4.38 -5.92
CA LYS A 102 -7.95 -4.76 -7.22
C LYS A 102 -7.14 -3.64 -7.85
N TYR A 103 -7.48 -2.39 -7.54
CA TYR A 103 -6.70 -1.24 -7.96
C TYR A 103 -5.33 -1.19 -7.27
N ALA A 104 -5.26 -1.63 -6.01
CA ALA A 104 -4.00 -1.73 -5.26
C ALA A 104 -2.97 -2.64 -5.96
N GLU A 105 -3.41 -3.66 -6.72
CA GLU A 105 -2.50 -4.57 -7.45
C GLU A 105 -1.77 -3.89 -8.62
N THR A 106 -2.15 -2.67 -9.01
CA THR A 106 -1.67 -2.04 -10.25
C THR A 106 -0.30 -1.40 -10.11
N SER A 107 0.09 -0.94 -8.91
CA SER A 107 1.42 -0.38 -8.65
C SER A 107 1.72 -0.37 -7.14
N VAL A 108 3.00 -0.27 -6.77
CA VAL A 108 3.42 -0.09 -5.37
C VAL A 108 2.78 1.16 -4.76
N GLU A 109 2.72 2.24 -5.53
CA GLU A 109 2.12 3.50 -5.09
C GLU A 109 0.60 3.35 -4.89
N ASN A 110 -0.12 2.74 -5.84
CA ASN A 110 -1.56 2.54 -5.70
C ASN A 110 -1.90 1.60 -4.54
N ASP A 111 -1.08 0.59 -4.26
CA ASP A 111 -1.23 -0.24 -3.06
C ASP A 111 -1.08 0.59 -1.79
N PHE A 112 0.01 1.36 -1.67
CA PHE A 112 0.21 2.27 -0.53
C PHE A 112 -0.97 3.24 -0.37
N ASN A 113 -1.46 3.78 -1.48
CA ASN A 113 -2.52 4.78 -1.47
C ASN A 113 -3.88 4.20 -1.04
N THR A 114 -4.19 2.95 -1.42
CA THR A 114 -5.40 2.27 -0.91
C THR A 114 -5.32 2.01 0.59
N TYR A 115 -4.13 1.85 1.19
CA TYR A 115 -4.03 1.84 2.66
C TYR A 115 -4.40 3.20 3.27
N ALA A 116 -4.03 4.31 2.63
CA ALA A 116 -4.46 5.64 3.09
C ALA A 116 -5.97 5.79 3.06
N GLU A 117 -6.61 5.36 1.98
CA GLU A 117 -8.07 5.33 1.87
C GLU A 117 -8.70 4.62 3.06
N PHE A 118 -8.27 3.40 3.39
CA PHE A 118 -8.83 2.62 4.49
C PHE A 118 -8.51 3.20 5.86
N VAL A 119 -7.28 3.66 6.11
CA VAL A 119 -6.88 4.25 7.41
C VAL A 119 -7.78 5.42 7.79
N PHE A 120 -8.12 6.27 6.82
CA PHE A 120 -8.84 7.52 7.09
C PHE A 120 -10.36 7.42 6.91
N SER A 121 -10.86 6.47 6.11
CA SER A 121 -12.31 6.30 5.88
C SER A 121 -12.91 5.12 6.64
N ASN A 122 -12.18 4.01 6.81
CA ASN A 122 -12.70 2.77 7.37
C ASN A 122 -11.67 2.04 8.25
N PRO A 123 -11.15 2.69 9.31
CA PRO A 123 -10.09 2.13 10.15
C PRO A 123 -10.52 0.84 10.87
N THR A 124 -11.81 0.72 11.21
CA THR A 124 -12.34 -0.49 11.88
C THR A 124 -12.22 -1.71 10.98
N GLU A 125 -12.52 -1.59 9.69
CA GLU A 125 -12.39 -2.71 8.76
C GLU A 125 -10.92 -3.06 8.53
N LEU A 126 -10.05 -2.05 8.38
CA LEU A 126 -8.62 -2.28 8.24
C LEU A 126 -8.02 -3.01 9.45
N VAL A 127 -8.49 -2.71 10.67
CA VAL A 127 -8.11 -3.46 11.88
C VAL A 127 -8.51 -4.93 11.78
N LYS A 128 -9.72 -5.25 11.31
CA LYS A 128 -10.14 -6.66 11.14
C LYS A 128 -9.27 -7.37 10.10
N LEU A 129 -8.99 -6.71 8.98
CA LEU A 129 -8.15 -7.24 7.92
C LEU A 129 -6.73 -7.48 8.42
N ALA A 130 -6.11 -6.50 9.09
CA ALA A 130 -4.77 -6.64 9.66
C ALA A 130 -4.70 -7.78 10.71
N ASN A 131 -5.74 -7.95 11.53
CA ASN A 131 -5.81 -9.06 12.49
C ASN A 131 -5.96 -10.44 11.83
N SER A 132 -6.46 -10.49 10.59
CA SER A 132 -6.74 -11.73 9.86
C SER A 132 -5.63 -12.10 8.86
N TYR A 133 -4.96 -11.09 8.29
CA TYR A 133 -4.00 -11.24 7.20
C TYR A 133 -2.64 -10.60 7.60
N PRO A 134 -1.60 -11.41 7.88
CA PRO A 134 -0.32 -10.90 8.37
C PRO A 134 0.36 -9.88 7.45
N LEU A 135 0.21 -10.02 6.13
CA LEU A 135 0.81 -9.09 5.18
C LEU A 135 0.10 -7.72 5.22
N VAL A 136 -1.21 -7.69 5.51
CA VAL A 136 -1.95 -6.44 5.76
C VAL A 136 -1.42 -5.75 7.01
N ALA A 137 -1.19 -6.47 8.10
CA ALA A 137 -0.59 -5.90 9.32
C ALA A 137 0.82 -5.34 9.07
N LYS A 138 1.66 -6.05 8.30
CA LYS A 138 3.02 -5.59 7.93
C LYS A 138 2.98 -4.28 7.12
N LYS A 139 2.13 -4.22 6.10
CA LYS A 139 1.94 -3.00 5.29
C LYS A 139 1.39 -1.87 6.14
N LEU A 140 0.39 -2.12 6.99
CA LEU A 140 -0.14 -1.11 7.92
C LEU A 140 0.94 -0.56 8.86
N ARG A 141 1.86 -1.41 9.35
CA ARG A 141 2.98 -0.96 10.18
C ARG A 141 3.91 0.01 9.44
N LEU A 142 4.27 -0.30 8.20
CA LEU A 142 5.07 0.61 7.36
C LEU A 142 4.34 1.92 7.10
N PHE A 143 3.02 1.85 6.88
CA PHE A 143 2.18 3.02 6.66
C PHE A 143 2.17 3.96 7.88
N ILE A 144 1.96 3.40 9.07
CA ILE A 144 1.96 4.14 10.34
C ILE A 144 3.31 4.82 10.57
N ASP A 145 4.42 4.11 10.37
CA ASP A 145 5.78 4.68 10.50
C ASP A 145 5.99 5.84 9.52
N ALA A 146 5.59 5.65 8.26
CA ALA A 146 5.72 6.68 7.23
C ALA A 146 4.96 7.96 7.59
N TYR A 147 3.70 7.87 8.03
CA TYR A 147 2.91 9.04 8.39
C TYR A 147 3.34 9.68 9.71
N SER A 148 3.77 8.88 10.69
CA SER A 148 4.27 9.38 11.99
C SER A 148 5.53 10.24 11.84
N ARG A 149 6.38 9.94 10.85
CA ARG A 149 7.57 10.75 10.50
C ARG A 149 7.22 12.11 9.88
N ILE A 150 6.04 12.25 9.30
CA ILE A 150 5.61 13.50 8.63
C ILE A 150 5.08 14.53 9.62
N SER A 151 4.37 14.10 10.68
CA SER A 151 3.77 15.02 11.64
C SER A 151 3.51 14.36 13.01
N PRO A 152 3.83 15.05 14.13
CA PRO A 152 3.43 14.60 15.46
C PRO A 152 1.91 14.40 15.61
N ALA A 153 1.10 15.17 14.87
CA ALA A 153 -0.35 15.01 14.88
C ALA A 153 -0.78 13.63 14.32
N MET A 154 -0.02 13.09 13.36
CA MET A 154 -0.28 11.74 12.83
C MET A 154 0.10 10.67 13.85
N THR A 155 1.20 10.83 14.56
CA THR A 155 1.56 9.95 15.68
C THR A 155 0.43 9.90 16.71
N ALA A 156 -0.03 11.06 17.16
CA ALA A 156 -1.12 11.17 18.12
C ALA A 156 -2.44 10.58 17.61
N PHE A 157 -2.73 10.72 16.32
CA PHE A 157 -3.89 10.07 15.68
C PHE A 157 -3.77 8.54 15.79
N PHE A 158 -2.64 7.95 15.40
CA PHE A 158 -2.48 6.49 15.43
C PHE A 158 -2.49 5.91 16.84
N GLU A 159 -1.94 6.62 17.83
CA GLU A 159 -1.99 6.23 19.25
C GLU A 159 -3.42 6.18 19.81
N GLN A 160 -4.34 6.98 19.25
CA GLN A 160 -5.75 7.00 19.65
C GLN A 160 -6.61 5.97 18.91
N THR A 161 -6.02 5.21 17.98
CA THR A 161 -6.74 4.19 17.19
C THR A 161 -6.23 2.78 17.50
N SER A 162 -7.05 1.78 17.20
CA SER A 162 -6.62 0.37 17.27
C SER A 162 -5.68 -0.05 16.14
N LEU A 163 -5.35 0.83 15.19
CA LEU A 163 -4.50 0.52 14.04
C LEU A 163 -3.08 0.11 14.46
N THR A 164 -2.49 0.81 15.45
CA THR A 164 -1.16 0.50 15.96
C THR A 164 -1.10 -0.90 16.59
N ALA A 165 -2.13 -1.25 17.37
CA ALA A 165 -2.23 -2.58 17.97
C ALA A 165 -2.40 -3.67 16.90
N ALA A 166 -3.22 -3.43 15.87
CA ALA A 166 -3.42 -4.37 14.76
C ALA A 166 -2.15 -4.55 13.91
N ALA A 167 -1.39 -3.47 13.69
CA ALA A 167 -0.11 -3.49 12.98
C ALA A 167 1.00 -4.23 13.74
N ALA A 168 0.87 -4.33 15.08
CA ALA A 168 1.77 -5.06 15.95
C ALA A 168 1.41 -6.55 16.11
N ALA A 169 0.27 -7.00 15.56
CA ALA A 169 -0.16 -8.38 15.68
C ALA A 169 0.93 -9.33 15.16
N PRO A 170 1.32 -10.37 15.93
CA PRO A 170 2.35 -11.30 15.51
C PRO A 170 1.90 -12.02 14.23
N GLU A 171 2.87 -12.37 13.37
CA GLU A 171 2.63 -13.31 12.28
C GLU A 171 1.98 -14.56 12.89
N ARG A 172 0.67 -14.74 12.71
CA ARG A 172 0.02 -16.00 13.02
C ARG A 172 0.54 -16.99 11.99
N PHE A 173 1.65 -17.65 12.31
CA PHE A 173 2.09 -18.83 11.60
C PHE A 173 0.93 -19.83 11.62
N SER A 174 0.27 -20.01 10.48
CA SER A 174 -0.53 -21.19 10.24
C SER A 174 0.44 -22.38 10.34
N LYS A 175 0.24 -23.23 11.35
CA LYS A 175 0.92 -24.51 11.49
C LYS A 175 0.60 -25.38 10.26
N VAL A 176 1.50 -25.44 9.29
CA VAL A 176 1.69 -26.49 8.25
C VAL A 176 3.09 -26.24 7.67
N ASP A 177 4.11 -27.11 7.63
CA ASP A 177 4.40 -28.45 8.11
C ASP A 177 5.88 -28.44 8.53
N SER A 178 6.30 -29.41 9.33
CA SER A 178 7.69 -29.65 9.74
C SER A 178 8.71 -29.38 8.62
N VAL A 179 9.50 -28.31 8.78
CA VAL A 179 10.70 -28.09 7.97
C VAL A 179 11.67 -29.21 8.32
N GLN A 180 11.89 -30.12 7.37
CA GLN A 180 13.08 -30.97 7.39
C GLN A 180 14.29 -30.04 7.41
N ILE A 181 15.02 -30.05 8.53
CA ILE A 181 16.32 -29.40 8.62
C ILE A 181 17.22 -30.13 7.63
N MET A 182 17.39 -29.57 6.43
CA MET A 182 18.45 -29.99 5.53
C MET A 182 19.77 -29.67 6.24
N THR A 183 20.47 -30.74 6.61
CA THR A 183 21.83 -30.66 7.11
C THR A 183 22.70 -30.07 5.99
N ILE A 184 23.23 -28.87 6.23
CA ILE A 184 24.21 -28.24 5.36
C ILE A 184 25.44 -29.16 5.33
N PRO A 185 25.86 -29.70 4.16
CA PRO A 185 27.07 -30.49 4.08
C PRO A 185 28.25 -29.60 4.49
N LYS A 186 29.10 -30.10 5.39
CA LYS A 186 30.35 -29.41 5.74
C LYS A 186 31.17 -29.17 4.46
N PRO A 187 31.80 -27.99 4.31
CA PRO A 187 32.69 -27.72 3.18
C PRO A 187 33.79 -28.79 3.12
N THR A 188 33.95 -29.43 1.97
CA THR A 188 35.11 -30.28 1.69
C THR A 188 36.28 -29.35 1.38
N VAL A 189 37.26 -29.28 2.27
CA VAL A 189 38.55 -28.61 2.00
C VAL A 189 39.33 -29.52 1.06
N ILE A 190 39.50 -29.11 -0.19
CA ILE A 190 40.39 -29.77 -1.15
C ILE A 190 41.79 -29.18 -0.93
N TYR A 191 42.70 -29.96 -0.36
CA TYR A 191 44.11 -29.61 -0.35
C TYR A 191 44.65 -29.75 -1.78
N GLN A 192 45.17 -28.67 -2.36
CA GLN A 192 46.03 -28.76 -3.53
C GLN A 192 47.40 -29.24 -3.06
N GLU A 193 47.85 -30.40 -3.54
CA GLU A 193 49.23 -30.84 -3.36
C GLU A 193 50.18 -29.94 -4.15
N ASP A 194 51.11 -29.30 -3.44
CA ASP A 194 52.25 -28.60 -3.99
C ASP A 194 53.11 -29.60 -4.78
N LYS A 195 53.11 -29.48 -6.12
CA LYS A 195 54.07 -30.19 -6.95
C LYS A 195 55.40 -29.45 -6.92
N SER A 196 56.28 -29.89 -6.03
CA SER A 196 57.72 -29.65 -6.15
C SER A 196 58.35 -30.71 -7.05
N GLN A 197 58.79 -30.29 -8.24
CA GLN A 197 59.98 -30.77 -8.95
C GLN A 197 60.54 -29.64 -9.82
#